data_AF-A0A965IEP2-F1
#
_entry.id   AF-A0A965IEP2-F1
#
_cell.length_a   1.000
_cell.length_b   1.000
_cell.length_c   1.000
_cell.angle_alpha   90.00
_cell.angle_beta   90.00
_cell.angle_gamma   90.00
#
_symmetry.space_group_name_H-M   'P 1'
#
loop_
_entity.id
_entity.type
_entity.pdbx_description
1 polymer ?
#
loop_
_entity_poly.entity_id
_entity_poly.type
_entity_poly.pdbx_seq_one_letter_code
_entity_poly.pdbx_strand_id
1 'polypeptide(L)'
;MSGLIKGAMKTPAWQRKEGQNPDGGLNAKGRASYNRETGGHLKAPQPEGGARRDSFCARMEGAKKKLTSAKTARDPDSRINKALRKWKC
;
A
#
# COMPACT_ATOMS: atom_id res chain seq x y z
N MET A 1 28.83 12.54 -25.55
CA MET A 1 29.20 12.02 -24.22
C MET A 1 28.01 11.27 -23.65
N SER A 2 28.24 10.00 -23.28
CA SER A 2 27.42 9.15 -22.39
C SER A 2 25.98 8.88 -22.83
N GLY A 3 25.63 7.74 -23.43
CA GLY A 3 26.09 6.40 -23.05
C GLY A 3 25.42 5.98 -21.75
N LEU A 4 24.13 5.63 -21.81
CA LEU A 4 23.45 4.88 -20.75
C LEU A 4 22.70 3.72 -21.39
N ILE A 5 23.45 2.63 -21.55
CA ILE A 5 22.92 1.30 -21.78
C ILE A 5 21.92 1.04 -20.64
N LYS A 6 20.62 1.00 -20.97
CA LYS A 6 19.56 0.51 -20.07
C LYS A 6 19.80 -0.97 -19.81
N GLY A 7 20.79 -1.29 -18.98
CA GLY A 7 20.81 -2.56 -18.26
C GLY A 7 19.46 -2.70 -17.58
N ALA A 8 18.82 -3.87 -17.72
CA ALA A 8 17.50 -4.20 -17.22
C ALA A 8 17.13 -3.38 -15.97
N MET A 9 16.28 -2.35 -16.14
CA MET A 9 15.98 -1.39 -15.07
C MET A 9 15.37 -2.17 -13.91
N LYS A 10 16.16 -2.37 -12.82
CA LYS A 10 15.66 -3.05 -11.63
C LYS A 10 14.38 -2.35 -11.19
N THR A 11 13.29 -3.11 -11.06
CA THR A 11 12.01 -2.57 -10.61
C THR A 11 12.19 -1.86 -9.27
N PRO A 12 11.52 -0.73 -9.07
CA PRO A 12 11.72 0.08 -7.87
C PRO A 12 11.30 -0.71 -6.63
N ALA A 13 11.88 -0.37 -5.47
CA ALA A 13 11.71 -1.15 -4.25
C ALA A 13 10.22 -1.28 -3.84
N TRP A 14 9.39 -0.29 -4.15
CA TRP A 14 7.95 -0.31 -3.87
C TRP A 14 7.18 -1.39 -4.64
N GLN A 15 7.72 -1.91 -5.75
CA GLN A 15 7.16 -3.05 -6.49
C GLN A 15 7.74 -4.39 -6.03
N ARG A 16 8.88 -4.37 -5.34
CA ARG A 16 9.59 -5.58 -4.89
C ARG A 16 9.20 -5.96 -3.46
N LYS A 17 9.45 -7.23 -3.09
CA LYS A 17 9.14 -7.76 -1.74
C LYS A 17 9.76 -6.93 -0.62
N GLU A 18 10.95 -6.39 -0.83
CA GLU A 18 11.66 -5.54 0.15
C GLU A 18 10.94 -4.22 0.49
N GLY A 19 10.05 -3.71 -0.37
CA GLY A 19 9.25 -2.50 -0.11
C GLY A 19 7.86 -2.79 0.43
N GLN A 20 7.45 -4.05 0.48
CA GLN A 20 6.15 -4.47 0.99
C GLN A 20 6.21 -4.71 2.50
N ASN A 21 5.10 -4.47 3.19
CA ASN A 21 4.91 -4.89 4.57
C ASN A 21 4.01 -6.14 4.61
N PRO A 22 4.43 -7.25 5.26
CA PRO A 22 3.59 -8.46 5.39
C PRO A 22 2.24 -8.18 6.06
N ASP A 23 2.19 -7.20 6.98
CA ASP A 23 0.97 -6.77 7.68
C ASP A 23 0.06 -5.89 6.81
N GLY A 24 0.48 -5.52 5.60
CA GLY A 24 -0.32 -4.71 4.66
C GLY A 24 0.38 -3.44 4.17
N GLY A 25 0.13 -3.09 2.91
CA GLY A 25 0.68 -1.89 2.27
C GLY A 25 2.21 -1.88 2.11
N LEU A 26 2.76 -0.69 1.88
CA LEU A 26 4.20 -0.45 1.74
C LEU A 26 4.87 -0.15 3.09
N ASN A 27 6.08 -0.66 3.28
CA ASN A 27 6.93 -0.28 4.41
C ASN A 27 7.62 1.08 4.15
N ALA A 28 8.47 1.54 5.08
CA ALA A 28 9.14 2.84 4.96
C ALA A 28 10.02 2.94 3.69
N LYS A 29 10.77 1.87 3.36
CA LYS A 29 11.60 1.81 2.14
C LYS A 29 10.74 1.84 0.88
N GLY A 30 9.62 1.12 0.88
CA GLY A 30 8.65 1.12 -0.21
C GLY A 30 8.07 2.51 -0.44
N ARG A 31 7.59 3.20 0.61
CA ARG A 31 7.07 4.57 0.47
C ARG A 31 8.13 5.55 -0.01
N ALA A 32 9.35 5.47 0.52
CA ALA A 32 10.46 6.32 0.08
C ALA A 32 10.80 6.09 -1.40
N SER A 33 10.86 4.82 -1.83
CA SER A 33 11.07 4.49 -3.24
C SER A 33 9.91 4.99 -4.11
N TYR A 34 8.66 4.81 -3.70
CA TYR A 34 7.51 5.32 -4.44
C TYR A 34 7.58 6.84 -4.62
N ASN A 35 7.86 7.59 -3.55
CA ASN A 35 7.95 9.05 -3.59
C ASN A 35 9.09 9.52 -4.49
N ARG A 36 10.25 8.85 -4.44
CA ARG A 36 11.39 9.17 -5.29
C ARG A 36 11.12 8.94 -6.77
N GLU A 37 10.50 7.81 -7.13
CA GLU A 37 10.25 7.49 -8.53
C GLU A 37 9.07 8.26 -9.14
N THR A 38 8.05 8.62 -8.34
CA THR A 38 6.81 9.26 -8.83
C THR A 38 6.72 10.75 -8.56
N GLY A 39 7.59 11.31 -7.72
CA GLY A 39 7.44 12.66 -7.17
C GLY A 39 6.30 12.79 -6.15
N GLY A 40 5.69 11.68 -5.73
CA GLY A 40 4.57 11.66 -4.80
C GLY A 40 4.95 11.92 -3.34
N HIS A 41 3.93 12.05 -2.49
CA HIS A 41 4.07 12.22 -1.03
C HIS A 41 3.21 11.19 -0.27
N LEU A 42 3.54 9.91 -0.47
CA LEU A 42 2.85 8.81 0.18
C LEU A 42 3.22 8.74 1.67
N LYS A 43 2.24 9.06 2.51
CA LYS A 43 2.34 9.03 3.97
C LYS A 43 2.08 7.62 4.53
N ALA A 44 2.56 7.36 5.74
CA ALA A 44 2.24 6.14 6.47
C ALA A 44 0.75 6.08 6.86
N PRO A 45 0.19 4.87 7.14
CA PRO A 45 -1.10 4.73 7.80
C PRO A 45 -1.18 5.52 9.10
N GLN A 46 -2.37 6.00 9.44
CA GLN A 46 -2.65 6.82 10.61
C GLN A 46 -3.65 6.11 11.55
N PRO A 47 -3.26 5.00 12.21
CA PRO A 47 -4.18 4.19 13.01
C PRO A 47 -4.69 4.87 14.28
N GLU A 48 -4.07 5.97 14.72
CA GLU A 48 -4.42 6.70 15.93
C GLU A 48 -5.71 7.53 15.82
N GLY A 49 -6.23 7.75 14.61
CA GLY A 49 -7.44 8.55 14.39
C GLY A 49 -7.29 9.67 13.35
N GLY A 50 -8.35 10.46 13.21
CA GLY A 50 -8.38 11.66 12.39
C GLY A 50 -8.84 11.45 10.95
N ALA A 51 -8.97 12.57 10.22
CA ALA A 51 -9.67 12.62 8.93
C ALA A 51 -9.12 11.63 7.87
N ARG A 52 -7.82 11.33 7.89
CA ARG A 52 -7.22 10.36 6.95
C ARG A 52 -7.66 8.93 7.25
N ARG A 53 -7.75 8.56 8.53
CA ARG A 53 -8.25 7.26 8.95
C ARG A 53 -9.72 7.12 8.60
N ASP A 54 -10.53 8.11 8.95
CA ASP A 54 -11.98 8.08 8.73
C ASP A 54 -12.30 7.95 7.23
N SER A 55 -11.61 8.74 6.40
CA SER A 55 -11.71 8.64 4.95
C SER A 55 -11.28 7.28 4.41
N PHE A 56 -10.21 6.70 4.97
CA PHE A 56 -9.73 5.40 4.54
C PHE A 56 -10.71 4.28 4.92
N CYS A 57 -11.17 4.23 6.18
CA CYS A 57 -12.12 3.22 6.65
C CYS A 57 -13.41 3.28 5.82
N ALA A 58 -14.01 4.46 5.65
CA ALA A 58 -15.25 4.60 4.88
C ALA A 58 -15.12 4.05 3.44
N ARG A 59 -14.02 4.34 2.77
CA ARG A 59 -13.79 3.87 1.38
C ARG A 59 -13.49 2.38 1.31
N MET A 60 -12.60 1.90 2.16
CA MET A 60 -12.10 0.52 2.08
C MET A 60 -13.09 -0.49 2.66
N GLU A 61 -13.84 -0.15 3.71
CA GLU A 61 -14.94 -0.97 4.20
C GLU A 61 -16.08 -1.03 3.18
N GLY A 62 -16.39 0.10 2.53
CA GLY A 62 -17.33 0.14 1.41
C GLY A 62 -16.90 -0.77 0.27
N ALA A 63 -15.63 -0.71 -0.14
CA ALA A 63 -15.05 -1.60 -1.15
C ALA A 63 -15.09 -3.08 -0.72
N LYS A 64 -14.82 -3.37 0.55
CA LYS A 64 -14.93 -4.74 1.10
C LYS A 64 -16.37 -5.26 1.03
N LYS A 65 -17.36 -4.41 1.29
CA LYS A 65 -18.78 -4.79 1.29
C LYS A 65 -19.35 -4.97 -0.11
N LYS A 66 -18.95 -4.14 -1.08
CA LYS A 66 -19.61 -4.06 -2.39
C LYS A 66 -18.80 -4.64 -3.55
N LEU A 67 -17.47 -4.50 -3.51
CA LEU A 67 -16.59 -4.81 -4.64
C LEU A 67 -15.72 -6.04 -4.40
N THR A 68 -15.68 -6.54 -3.17
CA THR A 68 -14.86 -7.71 -2.80
C THR A 68 -15.75 -8.96 -2.72
N SER A 69 -15.29 -10.06 -3.31
CA SER A 69 -16.00 -11.33 -3.25
C SER A 69 -16.15 -11.81 -1.80
N ALA A 70 -17.20 -12.58 -1.51
CA ALA A 70 -17.45 -13.09 -0.17
C ALA A 70 -16.28 -13.94 0.37
N LYS A 71 -15.56 -14.66 -0.50
CA LYS A 71 -14.36 -15.40 -0.15
C LYS A 71 -13.24 -14.47 0.33
N THR A 72 -12.89 -13.47 -0.48
CA THR A 72 -11.79 -12.53 -0.16
C THR A 72 -12.12 -11.64 1.03
N ALA A 73 -13.39 -11.28 1.21
CA ALA A 73 -13.84 -10.49 2.35
C ALA A 73 -13.71 -11.24 3.69
N ARG A 74 -13.90 -12.57 3.68
CA ARG A 74 -13.78 -13.45 4.87
C ARG A 74 -12.36 -13.92 5.14
N ASP A 75 -11.50 -13.92 4.13
CA ASP A 75 -10.09 -14.31 4.28
C ASP A 75 -9.31 -13.27 5.12
N PRO A 76 -8.85 -13.60 6.35
CA PRO A 76 -8.14 -12.67 7.22
C PRO A 76 -6.77 -12.24 6.67
N ASP A 77 -6.24 -12.98 5.70
CA ASP A 77 -4.95 -12.73 5.05
C ASP A 77 -5.06 -11.97 3.73
N SER A 78 -6.29 -11.68 3.29
CA SER A 78 -6.51 -10.90 2.08
C SER A 78 -5.94 -9.48 2.22
N ARG A 79 -5.55 -8.90 1.08
CA ARG A 79 -4.92 -7.56 1.05
C ARG A 79 -5.81 -6.49 1.64
N ILE A 80 -7.13 -6.58 1.44
CA ILE A 80 -8.09 -5.63 1.99
C ILE A 80 -8.20 -5.73 3.51
N ASN A 81 -8.23 -6.95 4.07
CA ASN A 81 -8.29 -7.16 5.52
C ASN A 81 -6.99 -6.75 6.23
N LYS A 82 -5.84 -7.03 5.61
CA LYS A 82 -4.53 -6.53 6.09
C LYS A 82 -4.47 -5.01 6.11
N ALA A 83 -4.97 -4.37 5.06
CA ALA A 83 -5.01 -2.91 4.98
C ALA A 83 -5.93 -2.31 6.05
N LEU A 84 -7.17 -2.80 6.19
CA LEU A 84 -8.12 -2.35 7.22
C LEU A 84 -7.51 -2.48 8.63
N ARG A 85 -6.96 -3.66 8.97
CA ARG A 85 -6.29 -3.91 10.26
C ARG A 85 -5.17 -2.92 10.53
N LYS A 86 -4.36 -2.59 9.52
CA LYS A 86 -3.25 -1.65 9.67
C LYS A 86 -3.72 -0.22 9.98
N TRP A 87 -4.91 0.14 9.50
CA TRP A 87 -5.54 1.44 9.75
C TRP A 87 -6.50 1.43 10.95
N LYS A 88 -6.62 0.31 11.67
CA LYS A 88 -7.59 0.12 12.76
C LYS A 88 -9.03 0.46 12.33
N CYS A 89 -9.34 0.01 11.12
CA CYS A 89 -10.68 -0.33 10.67
C CYS A 89 -10.79 -1.86 10.83
#